data_AF-A0A958HB91-F1
#
_entry.id   AF-A0A958HB91-F1
#
_cell.length_a   1.000
_cell.length_b   1.000
_cell.length_c   1.000
_cell.angle_alpha   90.00
_cell.angle_beta   90.00
_cell.angle_gamma   90.00
#
_symmetry.space_group_name_H-M   'P 1'
#
loop_
_entity.id
_entity.type
_entity.pdbx_description
1 polymer ?
#
loop_
_entity_poly.entity_id
_entity_poly.type
_entity_poly.pdbx_seq_one_letter_code
_entity_poly.pdbx_strand_id
1 'polypeptide(L)'
;MLDIKLIREEPEFVRQQMAALQDADAPVDRVLALDEERRHLLTKVEDLKARRNTESKRIGQLMREGNREEAETLKAEMSGVGDQIKLFDDRLRVIDEELFDAMSRIPNLPLPSVP
;
A
#
# COMPACT_ATOMS: atom_id res chain seq x y z
N MET A 1 19.49 2.82 -5.81
CA MET A 1 18.07 2.95 -6.14
C MET A 1 17.69 4.38 -5.85
N LEU A 2 17.05 5.00 -6.83
CA LEU A 2 16.51 6.34 -6.70
C LEU A 2 15.50 6.39 -5.53
N ASP A 3 15.38 7.53 -4.85
CA ASP A 3 14.36 7.67 -3.82
C ASP A 3 12.97 7.67 -4.48
N ILE A 4 12.08 6.79 -4.03
CA ILE A 4 10.70 6.71 -4.50
C ILE A 4 9.94 8.03 -4.26
N LYS A 5 10.32 8.80 -3.24
CA LYS A 5 9.76 10.13 -2.98
C LYS A 5 10.04 11.08 -4.13
N LEU A 6 11.25 11.07 -4.68
CA LEU A 6 11.60 11.91 -5.82
C LEU A 6 10.80 11.52 -7.07
N ILE A 7 10.63 10.21 -7.30
CA ILE A 7 9.79 9.71 -8.39
C ILE A 7 8.35 10.19 -8.22
N ARG A 8 7.83 10.21 -7.00
CA ARG A 8 6.46 10.64 -6.67
C ARG A 8 6.26 12.15 -6.78
N GLU A 9 7.20 12.93 -6.26
CA GLU A 9 7.10 14.40 -6.17
C GLU A 9 7.46 15.06 -7.50
N GLU A 10 8.44 14.52 -8.22
CA GLU A 10 8.95 15.08 -9.47
C GLU A 10 9.07 14.02 -10.58
N PRO A 11 7.96 13.35 -10.97
CA PRO A 11 7.99 12.28 -11.96
C PRO A 11 8.52 12.75 -13.33
N GLU A 12 8.18 13.97 -13.72
CA GLU A 12 8.60 14.53 -15.01
C GLU A 12 10.10 14.82 -15.05
N PHE A 13 10.67 15.29 -13.93
CA PHE A 13 12.12 15.47 -13.80
C PHE A 13 12.83 14.13 -13.91
N VAL A 14 12.33 13.09 -13.24
CA VAL A 14 12.91 11.75 -13.35
C VAL A 14 12.85 11.24 -14.78
N ARG A 15 11.71 11.38 -15.49
CA ARG A 15 11.59 10.99 -16.91
C ARG A 15 12.60 11.70 -17.81
N GLN A 16 12.79 13.00 -17.62
CA GLN A 16 13.77 13.78 -18.40
C GLN A 16 15.20 13.27 -18.17
N GLN A 17 15.54 12.97 -16.92
CA GLN A 17 16.85 12.43 -16.59
C GLN A 17 17.06 11.00 -17.11
N MET A 18 16.01 10.16 -17.09
CA MET A 18 16.06 8.83 -17.71
C MET A 18 16.27 8.92 -19.22
N ALA A 19 15.59 9.86 -19.90
CA ALA A 19 15.82 10.12 -21.31
C ALA A 19 17.26 10.61 -21.60
N ALA A 20 17.83 11.44 -20.73
CA ALA A 20 19.23 11.88 -20.83
C ALA A 20 20.23 10.73 -20.66
N LEU A 21 19.88 9.69 -19.88
CA LEU A 21 20.65 8.45 -19.73
C LEU A 21 20.42 7.45 -20.89
N GLN A 22 19.64 7.83 -21.91
CA GLN A 22 19.20 6.94 -22.99
C GLN A 22 18.39 5.72 -22.51
N ASP A 23 17.79 5.82 -21.32
CA ASP A 23 16.98 4.77 -20.69
C ASP A 23 15.51 5.22 -20.60
N ALA A 24 14.95 5.62 -21.74
CA ALA A 24 13.59 6.15 -21.83
C ALA A 24 12.50 5.12 -21.47
N ASP A 25 12.85 3.83 -21.48
CA ASP A 25 11.98 2.71 -21.10
C ASP A 25 12.00 2.40 -19.60
N ALA A 26 12.70 3.21 -18.79
CA ALA A 26 12.71 3.09 -17.35
C ALA A 26 11.28 3.03 -16.79
N PRO A 27 10.96 2.11 -15.87
CA PRO A 27 9.59 1.81 -15.44
C PRO A 27 9.01 2.86 -14.45
N VAL A 28 9.23 4.15 -14.70
CA VAL A 28 8.80 5.27 -13.83
C VAL A 28 7.28 5.25 -13.60
N ASP A 29 6.50 5.11 -14.66
CA ASP A 29 5.03 5.07 -14.56
C ASP A 29 4.52 3.83 -13.84
N ARG A 30 5.21 2.70 -14.02
CA ARG A 30 4.90 1.46 -13.32
C ARG A 30 5.16 1.59 -11.82
N VAL A 31 6.29 2.20 -11.44
CA VAL A 31 6.62 2.50 -10.04
C VAL A 31 5.56 3.41 -9.42
N LEU A 32 5.14 4.46 -10.11
CA LEU A 32 4.09 5.37 -9.62
C LEU A 32 2.76 4.66 -9.38
N ALA A 33 2.32 3.83 -10.33
CA ALA A 33 1.08 3.09 -10.21
C ALA A 33 1.13 2.08 -9.05
N LEU A 34 2.25 1.36 -8.90
CA LEU A 34 2.45 0.41 -7.80
C LEU A 34 2.50 1.12 -6.44
N ASP A 35 3.18 2.27 -6.36
CA ASP A 35 3.22 3.07 -5.14
C ASP A 35 1.83 3.58 -4.72
N GLU A 36 1.02 4.01 -5.69
CA GLU A 36 -0.35 4.44 -5.44
C GLU A 36 -1.22 3.28 -4.93
N GLU A 37 -1.17 2.12 -5.61
CA GLU A 37 -1.90 0.92 -5.20
C GLU A 37 -1.48 0.49 -3.78
N ARG A 38 -0.18 0.48 -3.50
CA ARG A 38 0.40 0.17 -2.19
C ARG A 38 -0.15 1.09 -1.11
N ARG A 39 -0.10 2.40 -1.31
CA ARG A 39 -0.58 3.38 -0.30
C ARG A 39 -2.07 3.22 -0.04
N HIS A 40 -2.85 3.04 -1.09
CA HIS A 40 -4.30 2.84 -0.98
C HIS A 40 -4.65 1.54 -0.22
N LEU A 41 -3.97 0.44 -0.53
CA LEU A 41 -4.17 -0.82 0.20
C LEU A 41 -3.74 -0.73 1.66
N LEU A 42 -2.62 -0.05 1.94
CA LEU A 42 -2.17 0.16 3.31
C LEU A 42 -3.22 0.91 4.14
N THR A 43 -3.79 1.99 3.58
CA THR A 43 -4.88 2.72 4.23
C THR A 43 -6.09 1.82 4.49
N LYS A 44 -6.52 1.04 3.48
CA LYS A 44 -7.64 0.10 3.63
C LYS A 44 -7.41 -0.95 4.71
N VAL A 45 -6.21 -1.51 4.79
CA VAL A 45 -5.86 -2.50 5.80
C VAL A 45 -5.93 -1.89 7.19
N GLU A 46 -5.39 -0.69 7.39
CA GLU A 46 -5.43 -0.01 8.67
C GLU A 46 -6.86 0.37 9.08
N ASP A 47 -7.68 0.83 8.14
CA ASP A 47 -9.11 1.10 8.38
C ASP A 47 -9.87 -0.17 8.80
N LEU A 48 -9.63 -1.30 8.13
CA LEU A 48 -10.24 -2.58 8.48
C LEU A 48 -9.78 -3.11 9.83
N LYS A 49 -8.48 -2.98 10.15
CA LYS A 49 -7.95 -3.34 11.47
C LYS A 49 -8.56 -2.47 12.57
N ALA A 50 -8.70 -1.17 12.33
CA ALA A 50 -9.34 -0.24 13.26
C ALA A 50 -10.81 -0.60 13.47
N ARG A 51 -11.57 -0.84 12.39
CA ARG A 51 -12.97 -1.28 12.45
C ARG A 51 -13.11 -2.57 13.23
N ARG A 52 -12.33 -3.61 12.89
CA ARG A 52 -12.34 -4.90 13.59
C ARG A 52 -12.10 -4.73 15.09
N ASN A 53 -11.12 -3.91 15.48
CA ASN A 53 -10.79 -3.70 16.89
C ASN A 53 -11.91 -2.96 17.64
N THR A 54 -12.53 -1.97 17.01
CA THR A 54 -13.67 -1.22 17.58
C THR A 54 -14.88 -2.13 17.75
N GLU A 55 -15.26 -2.88 16.71
CA GLU A 55 -16.42 -3.78 16.77
C GLU A 55 -16.18 -4.94 17.74
N SER A 56 -14.96 -5.48 17.83
CA SER A 56 -14.62 -6.52 18.81
C SER A 56 -14.82 -6.04 20.25
N LYS A 57 -14.46 -4.79 20.55
CA LYS A 57 -14.71 -4.18 21.87
C LYS A 57 -16.20 -4.02 22.14
N ARG A 58 -16.97 -3.57 21.13
CA ARG A 58 -18.42 -3.40 21.22
C ARG A 58 -19.13 -4.73 21.47
N ILE A 59 -18.76 -5.78 20.74
CA ILE A 59 -19.27 -7.15 20.95
C ILE A 59 -19.01 -7.61 22.40
N GLY A 60 -17.79 -7.44 22.90
CA GLY A 60 -17.44 -7.81 24.27
C GLY A 60 -18.17 -6.98 25.34
N GLN A 61 -18.58 -5.75 25.03
CA GLN A 61 -19.42 -4.93 25.90
C GLN A 61 -20.87 -5.42 25.89
N LEU A 62 -21.48 -5.61 24.71
CA LEU A 62 -22.86 -6.09 24.56
C LEU A 62 -23.05 -7.47 25.22
N MET A 63 -22.06 -8.36 25.10
CA MET A 63 -22.08 -9.67 25.76
C MET A 63 -22.09 -9.56 27.30
N ARG A 64 -21.42 -8.55 27.87
CA ARG A 64 -21.44 -8.28 29.33
C ARG A 64 -22.74 -7.64 29.78
N GLU A 65 -23.34 -6.82 28.93
CA GLU A 65 -24.64 -6.16 29.18
C GLU A 65 -25.84 -7.11 28.99
N GLY A 66 -25.62 -8.31 28.46
CA GLY A 66 -26.67 -9.32 28.23
C GLY A 66 -27.36 -9.22 26.87
N ASN A 67 -26.95 -8.27 26.02
CA ASN A 67 -27.48 -8.04 24.67
C ASN A 67 -26.89 -9.03 23.64
N ARG A 68 -27.19 -10.31 23.82
CA ARG A 68 -26.61 -11.41 23.00
C ARG A 68 -27.00 -11.34 21.53
N GLU A 69 -28.22 -10.91 21.21
CA GLU A 69 -28.73 -10.87 19.85
C GLU A 69 -28.00 -9.82 18.98
N GLU A 70 -27.78 -8.61 19.52
CA GLU A 70 -26.99 -7.56 18.86
C GLU A 70 -25.51 -7.96 18.75
N ALA A 71 -24.96 -8.61 19.79
CA ALA A 71 -23.58 -9.10 19.78
C ALA A 71 -23.33 -10.16 18.70
N GLU A 72 -24.22 -11.13 18.54
CA GLU A 72 -24.10 -12.16 17.49
C GLU A 72 -24.31 -11.57 16.09
N THR A 73 -25.18 -10.56 15.94
CA THR A 73 -25.34 -9.83 14.67
C THR A 73 -24.04 -9.13 14.26
N LEU A 74 -23.44 -8.35 15.16
CA LEU A 74 -22.15 -7.67 14.89
C LEU A 74 -21.01 -8.66 14.63
N LYS A 75 -21.01 -9.80 15.33
CA LYS A 75 -20.03 -10.86 15.12
C LYS A 75 -20.19 -11.51 13.74
N ALA A 76 -21.41 -11.68 13.26
CA ALA A 76 -21.68 -12.16 11.91
C ALA A 76 -21.23 -11.15 10.85
N GLU A 77 -21.46 -9.85 11.05
CA GLU A 77 -20.98 -8.78 10.15
C GLU A 77 -19.45 -8.69 10.11
N MET A 78 -18.78 -8.97 11.24
CA MET A 78 -17.32 -9.00 11.35
C MET A 78 -16.69 -10.31 10.88
N SER A 79 -17.51 -11.32 10.62
CA SER A 79 -17.08 -12.54 9.97
C SER A 79 -16.54 -12.20 8.56
N GLY A 80 -15.27 -12.55 8.30
CA GLY A 80 -14.62 -12.26 7.01
C GLY A 80 -13.86 -10.94 6.93
N VAL A 81 -13.95 -10.03 7.90
CA VAL A 81 -13.03 -8.87 7.95
C VAL A 81 -11.58 -9.33 8.14
N GLY A 82 -11.38 -10.38 8.95
CA GLY A 82 -10.06 -10.99 9.11
C GLY A 82 -9.49 -11.55 7.81
N ASP A 83 -10.34 -12.14 6.95
CA ASP A 83 -9.92 -12.70 5.67
C ASP A 83 -9.66 -11.61 4.63
N GLN A 84 -10.44 -10.53 4.64
CA GLN A 84 -10.16 -9.34 3.82
C GLN A 84 -8.83 -8.68 4.19
N ILE A 85 -8.51 -8.57 5.49
CA ILE A 85 -7.21 -8.07 5.95
C ILE A 85 -6.08 -8.96 5.41
N LYS A 86 -6.20 -10.28 5.54
CA LYS A 86 -5.20 -11.22 5.01
C LYS A 86 -5.02 -11.09 3.49
N LEU A 87 -6.12 -11.01 2.75
CA LEU A 87 -6.09 -10.85 1.29
C LEU A 87 -5.35 -9.57 0.88
N PHE A 88 -5.60 -8.45 1.56
CA PHE A 88 -4.91 -7.20 1.28
C PHE A 88 -3.45 -7.20 1.74
N ASP A 89 -3.13 -7.83 2.87
CA ASP A 89 -1.75 -8.01 3.33
C ASP A 89 -0.94 -8.84 2.32
N ASP A 90 -1.53 -9.90 1.75
CA ASP A 90 -0.86 -10.71 0.72
C ASP A 90 -0.71 -9.94 -0.59
N ARG A 91 -1.72 -9.14 -0.99
CA ARG A 91 -1.59 -8.24 -2.15
C ARG A 91 -0.52 -7.18 -1.94
N LEU A 92 -0.41 -6.62 -0.73
CA LEU A 92 0.64 -5.67 -0.36
C LEU A 92 2.04 -6.28 -0.52
N ARG A 93 2.23 -7.54 -0.10
CA ARG A 93 3.51 -8.25 -0.30
C ARG A 93 3.88 -8.37 -1.77
N VAL A 94 2.93 -8.76 -2.61
CA VAL A 94 3.15 -8.86 -4.07
C VAL A 94 3.52 -7.50 -4.65
N ILE A 95 2.82 -6.43 -4.26
CA ILE A 95 3.12 -5.07 -4.74
C ILE A 95 4.49 -4.60 -4.24
N ASP A 96 4.89 -4.91 -3.00
CA ASP A 96 6.21 -4.59 -2.47
C ASP A 96 7.32 -5.25 -3.30
N GLU A 97 7.13 -6.51 -3.68
CA GLU A 97 8.06 -7.24 -4.56
C GLU A 97 8.10 -6.62 -5.97
N GLU A 98 6.94 -6.37 -6.59
CA GLU A 98 6.86 -5.72 -7.91
C GLU A 98 7.48 -4.32 -7.91
N LEU A 99 7.28 -3.56 -6.83
CA LEU A 99 7.83 -2.21 -6.66
C LEU A 99 9.34 -2.26 -6.50
N PHE A 100 9.86 -3.20 -5.71
CA PHE A 100 11.30 -3.41 -5.54
C PHE A 100 11.97 -3.78 -6.87
N ASP A 101 11.36 -4.67 -7.65
CA ASP A 101 11.86 -5.09 -8.95
C ASP A 101 11.85 -3.94 -9.96
N ALA A 102 10.78 -3.16 -10.00
CA ALA A 102 10.68 -2.00 -10.88
C ALA A 102 11.69 -0.90 -10.50
N MET A 103 11.83 -0.61 -9.21
CA MET A 103 12.79 0.36 -8.69
C MET A 103 14.24 -0.05 -8.96
N SER A 104 14.54 -1.35 -8.92
CA SER A 104 15.88 -1.87 -9.20
C SER A 104 16.32 -1.67 -10.65
N ARG A 105 15.36 -1.49 -11.57
CA ARG A 105 15.62 -1.19 -12.99
C ARG A 105 15.83 0.30 -13.27
N ILE A 106 15.54 1.18 -12.31
CA ILE A 106 15.74 2.61 -12.47
C ILE A 106 17.18 2.95 -12.02
N PRO A 107 18.05 3.41 -12.95
CA PRO A 107 19.40 3.84 -12.58
C PRO A 107 19.37 5.07 -11.66
N ASN A 108 20.46 5.30 -10.94
CA ASN A 108 20.60 6.53 -10.17
C ASN A 108 20.75 7.74 -11.12
N LEU A 109 20.26 8.91 -10.69
CA LEU A 109 20.40 10.14 -11.46
C LEU A 109 21.88 10.56 -11.57
N PRO A 110 22.30 11.12 -12.71
CA PRO A 110 23.65 11.66 -12.86
C PRO A 110 23.85 12.85 -11.90
N LEU A 111 24.99 12.88 -11.22
CA LEU A 111 25.38 14.03 -10.42
C LEU A 111 25.77 15.19 -11.35
N PRO A 112 25.37 16.44 -11.04
CA PRO A 112 25.67 17.60 -11.89
C PRO A 112 27.17 17.91 -12.07
N SER A 113 28.06 17.23 -11.34
CA SER A 113 29.51 17.41 -11.41
C SER A 113 30.25 16.29 -12.15
N VAL A 114 29.56 15.35 -12.80
CA VAL A 114 30.21 14.27 -13.56
C VAL A 114 30.21 14.66 -15.04
N PRO A 115 31.37 15.04 -15.61
CA PRO A 115 31.51 15.42 -17.01
C PRO A 115 31.36 14.25 -17.97
#